data_AF-A0A0F6A3N6-F1
#
_entry.id   AF-A0A0F6A3N6-F1
#
_cell.length_a   1.000
_cell.length_b   1.000
_cell.length_c   1.000
_cell.angle_alpha   90.00
_cell.angle_beta   90.00
_cell.angle_gamma   90.00
#
_symmetry.space_group_name_H-M   'P 1'
#
loop_
_entity.id
_entity.type
_entity.pdbx_description
1 polymer ?
#
loop_
_entity_poly.entity_id
_entity_poly.type
_entity_poly.pdbx_seq_one_letter_code
_entity_poly.pdbx_strand_id
1 'polypeptide(L)'
;MFEKAVLEAEKEARYYAIYQTVFRVTSFIIRAAVVFALYKGAMLALGDAAMKADSLTWIAAAGVLAATDKLFVVTKNWRRFTKARLEILLLIALAKIDWDEFESKWSNAEPAAEDVAKAVKICRDLVQEAKEVSIRETMSWDGDLEAAMKEMIKMTKSKS
;
A
#
# COMPACT_ATOMS: atom_id res chain seq x y z
N MET A 1 -11.67 26.16 8.09
CA MET A 1 -10.94 25.95 6.81
C MET A 1 -9.95 24.79 6.98
N PHE A 2 -9.12 24.84 8.02
CA PHE A 2 -8.19 23.78 8.41
C PHE A 2 -8.85 22.40 8.56
N GLU A 3 -9.98 22.30 9.27
CA GLU A 3 -10.72 21.03 9.39
C GLU A 3 -11.09 20.39 8.04
N LYS A 4 -11.42 21.20 7.03
CA LYS A 4 -11.72 20.71 5.68
C LYS A 4 -10.46 20.19 4.98
N ALA A 5 -9.32 20.86 5.17
CA ALA A 5 -8.03 20.42 4.63
C ALA A 5 -7.58 19.10 5.29
N VAL A 6 -7.71 18.99 6.61
CA VAL A 6 -7.44 17.76 7.36
C VAL A 6 -8.35 16.64 6.89
N LEU A 7 -9.66 16.89 6.75
CA LEU A 7 -10.61 15.87 6.30
C LEU A 7 -10.29 15.35 4.88
N GLU A 8 -9.79 16.21 4.00
CA GLU A 8 -9.37 15.81 2.66
C GLU A 8 -8.10 14.94 2.71
N ALA A 9 -7.08 15.34 3.47
CA ALA A 9 -5.88 14.52 3.69
C ALA A 9 -6.21 13.17 4.36
N GLU A 10 -7.16 13.14 5.30
CA GLU A 10 -7.61 11.90 5.93
C GLU A 10 -8.33 10.96 4.95
N LYS A 11 -9.03 11.48 3.92
CA LYS A 11 -9.62 10.63 2.88
C LYS A 11 -8.52 9.89 2.11
N GLU A 12 -7.43 10.56 1.77
CA GLU A 12 -6.26 9.93 1.13
C GLU A 12 -5.64 8.86 2.05
N ALA A 13 -5.45 9.16 3.33
CA ALA A 13 -4.96 8.17 4.29
C ALA A 13 -5.91 6.95 4.44
N ARG A 14 -7.22 7.18 4.43
CA ARG A 14 -8.25 6.13 4.47
C ARG A 14 -8.23 5.27 3.20
N TYR A 15 -8.06 5.90 2.03
CA TYR A 15 -7.89 5.19 0.77
C TYR A 15 -6.76 4.16 0.90
N TYR A 16 -5.58 4.58 1.37
CA TYR A 16 -4.45 3.66 1.57
C TYR A 16 -4.72 2.57 2.61
N ALA A 17 -5.45 2.87 3.69
CA ALA A 17 -5.81 1.87 4.70
C ALA A 17 -6.75 0.78 4.13
N ILE A 18 -7.70 1.18 3.28
CA ILE A 18 -8.61 0.24 2.60
C ILE A 18 -7.81 -0.64 1.64
N TYR A 19 -6.99 -0.05 0.77
CA TYR A 19 -6.19 -0.80 -0.20
C TYR A 19 -5.19 -1.75 0.48
N GLN A 20 -4.56 -1.30 1.56
CA GLN A 20 -3.72 -2.15 2.41
C GLN A 20 -4.49 -3.40 2.90
N THR A 21 -5.73 -3.21 3.38
CA THR A 21 -6.57 -4.29 3.89
C THR A 21 -7.02 -5.22 2.77
N VAL A 22 -7.50 -4.68 1.66
CA VAL A 22 -7.94 -5.43 0.48
C VAL A 22 -6.79 -6.27 -0.06
N PHE A 23 -5.60 -5.70 -0.26
CA PHE A 23 -4.44 -6.46 -0.73
C PHE A 23 -4.03 -7.57 0.21
N ARG A 24 -4.10 -7.34 1.53
CA ARG A 24 -3.78 -8.38 2.52
C ARG A 24 -4.74 -9.55 2.44
N VAL A 25 -6.05 -9.26 2.38
CA VAL A 25 -7.09 -10.29 2.30
C VAL A 25 -7.00 -11.05 0.98
N THR A 26 -6.95 -10.33 -0.15
CA THR A 26 -6.87 -10.95 -1.47
C THR A 26 -5.61 -11.80 -1.61
N SER A 27 -4.45 -11.32 -1.12
CA SER A 27 -3.23 -12.12 -1.14
C SER A 27 -3.35 -13.37 -0.28
N PHE A 28 -3.95 -13.28 0.91
CA PHE A 28 -4.12 -14.44 1.77
C PHE A 28 -4.99 -15.50 1.08
N ILE A 29 -6.09 -15.08 0.47
CA ILE A 29 -7.00 -15.96 -0.27
C ILE A 29 -6.28 -16.64 -1.44
N ILE A 30 -5.53 -15.90 -2.26
CA ILE A 30 -4.77 -16.47 -3.38
C ILE A 30 -3.75 -17.49 -2.88
N ARG A 31 -2.98 -17.15 -1.84
CA ARG A 31 -1.97 -18.04 -1.26
C ARG A 31 -2.60 -19.33 -0.71
N ALA A 32 -3.71 -19.23 0.02
CA ALA A 32 -4.43 -20.38 0.55
C ALA A 32 -5.00 -21.26 -0.57
N ALA A 33 -5.59 -20.66 -1.61
CA ALA A 33 -6.12 -21.38 -2.77
C ALA A 33 -5.03 -22.15 -3.52
N VAL A 34 -3.85 -21.54 -3.70
CA VAL A 34 -2.69 -22.19 -4.32
C VAL A 34 -2.22 -23.40 -3.52
N VAL A 35 -2.04 -23.25 -2.20
CA VAL A 35 -1.60 -24.36 -1.32
C VAL A 35 -2.62 -25.49 -1.37
N PHE A 36 -3.91 -25.17 -1.30
CA PHE A 36 -4.98 -26.16 -1.37
C PHE A 36 -5.01 -26.89 -2.71
N ALA A 37 -4.86 -26.17 -3.83
CA ALA A 37 -4.83 -26.75 -5.17
C ALA A 37 -3.63 -27.70 -5.35
N LEU A 38 -2.44 -27.31 -4.88
CA LEU A 38 -1.25 -28.16 -4.90
C LEU A 38 -1.42 -29.41 -4.05
N TYR A 39 -1.97 -29.26 -2.83
CA TYR A 39 -2.24 -30.38 -1.95
C TYR A 39 -3.23 -31.38 -2.56
N LYS A 40 -4.35 -30.89 -3.13
CA LYS A 40 -5.33 -31.73 -3.82
C LYS A 40 -4.75 -32.41 -5.06
N GLY A 41 -3.97 -31.70 -5.86
CA GLY A 41 -3.28 -32.25 -7.02
C GLY A 41 -2.31 -33.36 -6.63
N ALA A 42 -1.51 -33.16 -5.57
CA ALA A 42 -0.59 -34.16 -5.06
C ALA A 42 -1.32 -35.41 -4.53
N MET A 43 -2.41 -35.24 -3.77
CA MET A 43 -3.22 -36.37 -3.28
C MET A 43 -3.84 -37.19 -4.42
N LEU A 44 -4.33 -36.53 -5.48
CA LEU A 44 -4.88 -37.21 -6.65
C LEU A 44 -3.81 -37.94 -7.48
N ALA A 45 -2.62 -37.36 -7.61
CA ALA A 45 -1.54 -37.91 -8.42
C ALA A 45 -0.75 -39.03 -7.73
N LEU A 46 -0.62 -38.97 -6.39
CA LEU A 46 0.29 -39.85 -5.63
C LEU A 46 -0.43 -40.80 -4.65
N GLY A 47 -1.73 -40.64 -4.40
CA GLY A 47 -2.48 -41.51 -3.46
C GLY A 47 -1.86 -41.55 -2.06
N ASP A 48 -1.87 -42.72 -1.38
CA ASP A 48 -1.30 -42.90 -0.03
C ASP A 48 0.22 -42.58 0.06
N ALA A 49 0.94 -42.55 -1.07
CA ALA A 49 2.34 -42.14 -1.10
C ALA A 49 2.52 -40.63 -0.87
N ALA A 50 1.49 -39.81 -1.13
CA ALA A 50 1.50 -38.37 -0.86
C ALA A 50 1.70 -38.06 0.62
N MET A 51 1.09 -38.85 1.53
CA MET A 51 1.27 -38.68 2.98
C MET A 51 2.71 -38.97 3.44
N LYS A 52 3.49 -39.74 2.68
CA LYS A 52 4.92 -39.98 2.95
C LYS A 52 5.85 -38.96 2.29
N ALA A 53 5.38 -38.23 1.27
CA ALA A 53 6.13 -37.23 0.50
C ALA A 53 5.85 -35.78 0.94
N ASP A 54 5.42 -35.59 2.19
CA ASP A 54 4.92 -34.31 2.71
C ASP A 54 5.89 -33.15 2.48
N SER A 55 7.20 -33.40 2.66
CA SER A 55 8.27 -32.41 2.45
C SER A 55 8.35 -31.85 1.01
N LEU A 56 8.14 -32.69 -0.02
CA LEU A 56 8.16 -32.25 -1.42
C LEU A 56 6.95 -31.37 -1.76
N THR A 57 5.79 -31.69 -1.21
CA THR A 57 4.56 -30.91 -1.38
C THR A 57 4.70 -29.53 -0.73
N TRP A 58 5.29 -29.45 0.46
CA TRP A 58 5.58 -28.18 1.13
C TRP A 58 6.63 -27.35 0.41
N ILE A 59 7.68 -27.96 -0.15
CA ILE A 59 8.69 -27.27 -0.96
C ILE A 59 8.05 -26.70 -2.24
N ALA A 60 7.21 -27.48 -2.93
CA ALA A 60 6.48 -27.01 -4.10
C ALA A 60 5.54 -25.84 -3.75
N ALA A 61 4.80 -25.96 -2.65
CA ALA A 61 3.95 -24.89 -2.14
C ALA A 61 4.76 -23.61 -1.82
N ALA A 62 5.90 -23.73 -1.15
CA ALA A 62 6.79 -22.61 -0.88
C ALA A 62 7.29 -21.94 -2.18
N GLY A 63 7.64 -22.72 -3.19
CA GLY A 63 8.04 -22.23 -4.51
C GLY A 63 6.94 -21.43 -5.22
N VAL A 64 5.70 -21.94 -5.22
CA VAL A 64 4.58 -21.23 -5.85
C VAL A 64 4.18 -19.99 -5.03
N LEU A 65 4.25 -20.04 -3.71
CA LEU A 65 4.05 -18.86 -2.87
C LEU A 65 5.10 -17.77 -3.16
N ALA A 66 6.37 -18.14 -3.31
CA ALA A 66 7.43 -17.21 -3.68
C ALA A 66 7.23 -16.63 -5.09
N ALA A 67 6.80 -17.44 -6.06
CA ALA A 67 6.44 -16.98 -7.40
C ALA A 67 5.23 -16.03 -7.37
N THR A 68 4.20 -16.36 -6.57
CA THR A 68 3.00 -15.53 -6.39
C THR A 68 3.36 -14.18 -5.78
N ASP A 69 4.24 -14.16 -4.79
CA ASP A 69 4.69 -12.91 -4.18
C ASP A 69 5.46 -12.02 -5.19
N LYS A 70 6.28 -12.61 -6.06
CA LYS A 70 6.95 -11.89 -7.15
C LYS A 70 5.97 -11.37 -8.20
N LEU A 71 5.02 -12.20 -8.63
CA LEU A 71 4.07 -11.87 -9.70
C LEU A 71 3.07 -10.80 -9.28
N PHE A 72 2.57 -10.87 -8.05
CA PHE A 72 1.57 -9.93 -7.54
C PHE A 72 2.17 -8.81 -6.68
N VAL A 73 3.50 -8.82 -6.50
CA VAL A 73 4.26 -7.77 -5.82
C VAL A 73 3.70 -7.51 -4.40
N VAL A 74 3.10 -8.54 -3.77
CA VAL A 74 2.21 -8.36 -2.61
C VAL A 74 2.94 -7.70 -1.45
N THR A 75 4.09 -8.26 -1.06
CA THR A 75 4.84 -7.75 0.08
C THR A 75 5.47 -6.38 -0.18
N LYS A 76 5.70 -6.00 -1.44
CA LYS A 76 6.17 -4.66 -1.82
C LYS A 76 5.00 -3.66 -1.82
N ASN A 77 3.83 -4.03 -2.36
CA ASN A 77 2.62 -3.19 -2.38
C ASN A 77 2.09 -2.92 -0.98
N TRP A 78 2.08 -3.92 -0.09
CA TRP A 78 1.74 -3.73 1.33
C TRP A 78 2.61 -2.65 2.00
N ARG A 79 3.93 -2.75 1.84
CA ARG A 79 4.89 -1.83 2.46
C ARG A 79 4.71 -0.40 1.92
N ARG A 80 4.45 -0.26 0.63
CA ARG A 80 4.20 1.04 -0.02
C ARG A 80 2.95 1.72 0.49
N PHE A 81 1.81 1.02 0.51
CA PHE A 81 0.57 1.59 1.04
C PHE A 81 0.68 1.97 2.51
N THR A 82 1.40 1.16 3.29
CA THR A 82 1.70 1.49 4.69
C THR A 82 2.54 2.75 4.79
N LYS A 83 3.60 2.87 3.97
CA LYS A 83 4.49 4.04 3.93
C LYS A 83 3.73 5.30 3.52
N ALA A 84 3.00 5.27 2.40
CA ALA A 84 2.21 6.39 1.90
C ALA A 84 1.18 6.88 2.93
N ARG A 85 0.49 5.95 3.58
CA ARG A 85 -0.42 6.27 4.68
C ARG A 85 0.30 6.96 5.84
N LEU A 86 1.45 6.44 6.27
CA LEU A 86 2.22 7.04 7.36
C LEU A 86 2.74 8.43 7.00
N GLU A 87 3.17 8.66 5.76
CA GLU A 87 3.57 9.97 5.26
C GLU A 87 2.41 10.97 5.33
N ILE A 88 1.22 10.60 4.86
CA ILE A 88 0.03 11.48 4.95
C ILE A 88 -0.36 11.76 6.41
N LEU A 89 -0.30 10.75 7.29
CA LEU A 89 -0.58 10.94 8.71
C LEU A 89 0.44 11.86 9.38
N LEU A 90 1.71 11.79 8.98
CA LEU A 90 2.74 12.71 9.46
C LEU A 90 2.47 14.15 8.99
N LEU A 91 2.09 14.35 7.72
CA LEU A 91 1.71 15.67 7.20
C LEU A 91 0.54 16.27 7.99
N ILE A 92 -0.49 15.46 8.29
CA ILE A 92 -1.61 15.90 9.13
C ILE A 92 -1.14 16.28 10.54
N ALA A 93 -0.24 15.50 11.14
CA ALA A 93 0.27 15.79 12.48
C ALA A 93 1.09 17.08 12.52
N LEU A 94 1.95 17.30 11.54
CA LEU A 94 2.74 18.54 11.41
C LEU A 94 1.82 19.75 11.20
N ALA A 95 0.87 19.65 10.27
CA ALA A 95 -0.08 20.72 10.01
C ALA A 95 -0.95 21.04 11.23
N LYS A 96 -1.27 20.05 12.09
CA LYS A 96 -1.95 20.28 13.38
C LYS A 96 -1.08 21.03 14.37
N ILE A 97 0.19 20.66 14.51
CA ILE A 97 1.13 21.38 15.37
C ILE A 97 1.26 22.84 14.93
N ASP A 98 1.44 23.07 13.63
CA ASP A 98 1.53 24.43 13.08
C ASP A 98 0.23 25.21 13.32
N TRP A 99 -0.92 24.57 13.12
CA TRP A 99 -2.23 25.19 13.35
C TRP A 99 -2.46 25.56 14.82
N ASP A 100 -2.12 24.66 15.75
CA ASP A 100 -2.24 24.90 17.20
C ASP A 100 -1.35 26.08 17.62
N GLU A 101 -0.16 26.22 17.03
CA GLU A 101 0.72 27.37 17.24
C GLU A 101 0.04 28.68 16.78
N PHE A 102 -0.61 28.70 15.61
CA PHE A 102 -1.34 29.87 15.13
C PHE A 102 -2.55 30.21 16.00
N GLU A 103 -3.34 29.21 16.38
CA GLU A 103 -4.53 29.40 17.21
C GLU A 103 -4.16 29.96 18.59
N SER A 104 -3.04 29.51 19.17
CA SER A 104 -2.52 30.06 20.43
C SER A 104 -2.11 31.54 20.33
N LYS A 105 -1.61 32.00 19.19
CA LYS A 105 -1.23 33.39 18.95
C LYS A 105 -2.45 34.30 18.72
N TRP A 106 -3.46 33.80 18.01
CA TRP A 106 -4.68 34.54 17.69
C TRP A 106 -5.71 34.60 18.82
N SER A 107 -5.69 33.64 19.74
CA SER A 107 -6.53 33.70 20.95
C SER A 107 -6.24 34.94 21.82
N ASN A 108 -5.07 35.56 21.66
CA ASN A 108 -4.61 36.69 22.47
C ASN A 108 -4.55 38.04 21.72
N ALA A 109 -4.79 38.06 20.40
CA ALA A 109 -4.74 39.27 19.57
C ALA A 109 -5.47 39.06 18.23
N GLU A 110 -5.97 40.13 17.61
CA GLU A 110 -6.48 40.04 16.24
C GLU A 110 -5.39 39.55 15.28
N PRO A 111 -5.70 38.59 14.38
CA PRO A 111 -4.73 38.02 13.47
C PRO A 111 -4.27 39.07 12.44
N ALA A 112 -2.95 39.27 12.34
CA ALA A 112 -2.39 40.07 11.27
C ALA A 112 -2.65 39.41 9.90
N ALA A 113 -2.77 40.23 8.84
CA ALA A 113 -3.01 39.73 7.49
C ALA A 113 -1.95 38.70 7.04
N GLU A 114 -0.71 38.84 7.49
CA GLU A 114 0.37 37.88 7.23
C GLU A 114 0.13 36.51 7.87
N ASP A 115 -0.44 36.47 9.08
CA ASP A 115 -0.72 35.22 9.76
C ASP A 115 -1.88 34.49 9.10
N VAL A 116 -2.91 35.23 8.68
CA VAL A 116 -4.03 34.65 7.90
C VAL A 116 -3.51 34.04 6.59
N ALA A 117 -2.57 34.72 5.91
CA ALA A 117 -1.95 34.20 4.70
C ALA A 117 -1.14 32.91 4.96
N LYS A 118 -0.39 32.83 6.07
CA LYS A 118 0.35 31.62 6.48
C LYS A 118 -0.59 30.46 6.81
N ALA A 119 -1.69 30.71 7.52
CA ALA A 119 -2.68 29.69 7.86
C ALA A 119 -3.39 29.12 6.62
N VAL A 120 -3.71 29.98 5.63
CA VAL A 120 -4.23 29.55 4.33
C VAL A 120 -3.18 28.72 3.58
N LYS A 121 -1.91 29.09 3.66
CA LYS A 121 -0.80 28.35 3.07
C LYS A 121 -0.68 26.94 3.66
N ILE A 122 -0.70 26.79 4.99
CA ILE A 122 -0.67 25.48 5.66
C ILE A 122 -1.79 24.57 5.15
N CYS A 123 -3.02 25.10 5.04
CA CYS A 123 -4.15 24.33 4.53
C CYS A 123 -3.95 23.88 3.08
N ARG A 124 -3.38 24.75 2.24
CA ARG A 124 -3.10 24.45 0.83
C ARG A 124 -1.99 23.42 0.69
N ASP A 125 -0.89 23.63 1.41
CA ASP A 125 0.29 22.77 1.39
C ASP A 125 -0.07 21.36 1.89
N LEU A 126 -0.85 21.25 2.98
CA LEU A 126 -1.35 19.97 3.47
C LEU A 126 -2.12 19.18 2.40
N VAL A 127 -3.07 19.82 1.71
CA VAL A 127 -3.86 19.16 0.67
C VAL A 127 -3.00 18.80 -0.54
N GLN A 128 -2.12 19.71 -0.95
CA GLN A 128 -1.24 19.50 -2.10
C GLN A 128 -0.26 18.36 -1.84
N GLU A 129 0.45 18.39 -0.72
CA GLU A 129 1.46 17.37 -0.38
C GLU A 129 0.83 16.00 -0.16
N ALA A 130 -0.34 15.93 0.52
CA ALA A 130 -1.07 14.67 0.65
C ALA A 130 -1.44 14.08 -0.71
N LYS A 131 -1.83 14.93 -1.67
CA LYS A 131 -2.17 14.49 -3.04
C LYS A 131 -0.94 14.13 -3.87
N GLU A 132 0.18 14.81 -3.66
CA GLU A 132 1.45 14.47 -4.30
C GLU A 132 1.98 13.11 -3.84
N VAL A 133 1.80 12.75 -2.56
CA VAL A 133 2.04 11.37 -2.09
C VAL A 133 1.17 10.39 -2.90
N SER A 134 -0.11 10.70 -3.09
CA SER A 134 -1.00 9.83 -3.86
C SER A 134 -0.61 9.66 -5.32
N ILE A 135 -0.24 10.76 -6.00
CA ILE A 135 0.20 10.75 -7.40
C ILE A 135 1.51 9.97 -7.55
N ARG A 136 2.49 10.26 -6.69
CA ARG A 136 3.80 9.60 -6.71
C ARG A 136 3.68 8.09 -6.54
N GLU A 137 2.86 7.63 -5.59
CA GLU A 137 2.63 6.20 -5.42
C GLU A 137 1.92 5.58 -6.63
N THR A 138 0.90 6.25 -7.18
CA THR A 138 0.18 5.75 -8.37
C THR A 138 1.10 5.65 -9.60
N MET A 139 1.92 6.66 -9.88
CA MET A 139 2.87 6.62 -11.01
C MET A 139 3.92 5.51 -10.83
N SER A 140 4.35 5.30 -9.59
CA SER A 140 5.33 4.28 -9.27
C SER A 140 4.75 2.85 -9.33
N TRP A 141 3.42 2.72 -9.39
CA TRP A 141 2.71 1.47 -9.64
C TRP A 141 2.77 1.06 -11.11
N ASP A 142 2.51 1.98 -12.03
CA ASP A 142 2.53 1.71 -13.47
C ASP A 142 3.89 1.16 -13.91
N GLY A 143 4.98 1.79 -13.46
CA GLY A 143 6.34 1.34 -13.81
C GLY A 143 6.69 -0.04 -13.27
N ASP A 144 6.23 -0.38 -12.06
CA ASP A 144 6.45 -1.70 -11.47
C ASP A 144 5.64 -2.79 -12.17
N LEU A 145 4.40 -2.47 -12.56
CA LEU A 145 3.52 -3.40 -13.26
C LEU A 145 4.04 -3.70 -14.67
N GLU A 146 4.53 -2.68 -15.37
CA GLU A 146 5.20 -2.82 -16.65
C GLU A 146 6.48 -3.68 -16.54
N ALA A 147 7.28 -3.47 -15.47
CA ALA A 147 8.47 -4.28 -15.21
C ALA A 147 8.12 -5.75 -14.94
N ALA A 148 7.12 -6.02 -14.10
CA ALA A 148 6.66 -7.37 -13.80
C ALA A 148 6.10 -8.08 -15.05
N MET A 149 5.37 -7.36 -15.91
CA MET A 149 4.90 -7.88 -17.19
C MET A 149 6.06 -8.25 -18.13
N LYS A 150 7.09 -7.40 -18.22
CA LYS A 150 8.29 -7.67 -19.02
C LYS A 150 9.05 -8.90 -18.52
N GLU A 151 9.19 -9.07 -17.21
CA GLU A 151 9.81 -10.27 -16.62
C GLU A 151 9.01 -11.54 -16.93
N MET A 152 7.68 -11.49 -16.80
CA MET A 152 6.81 -12.62 -17.17
C MET A 152 7.01 -13.02 -18.64
N ILE A 153 6.96 -12.06 -19.57
CA ILE A 153 7.16 -12.32 -21.00
C ILE A 153 8.52 -12.99 -21.25
N LYS A 154 9.58 -12.53 -20.56
CA LYS A 154 10.92 -13.10 -20.68
C LYS A 154 10.98 -14.54 -20.17
N MET A 155 10.35 -14.83 -19.04
CA MET A 155 10.28 -16.19 -18.49
C MET A 155 9.49 -17.16 -19.39
N THR A 156 8.43 -16.68 -20.04
CA THR A 156 7.63 -17.49 -20.96
C THR A 156 8.38 -17.75 -22.27
N LYS A 157 9.11 -16.75 -22.79
CA LYS A 157 9.93 -16.90 -24.01
C LYS A 157 11.18 -17.76 -23.82
N SER A 158 11.79 -17.80 -22.63
CA SER A 158 12.98 -18.65 -22.41
C SER A 158 12.65 -20.13 -22.19
N LYS A 159 11.38 -20.50 -22.15
CA LYS A 159 10.90 -21.89 -22.03
C LYS A 159 10.33 -22.44 -23.35
N SER A 160 10.31 -21.62 -24.40
CA SER A 160 10.03 -22.00 -25.79
C SER A 160 11.34 -22.19 -26.55
#